data_AF-A0A101RSH8-F1
#
_entry.id   AF-A0A101RSH8-F1
#
_cell.length_a   1.000
_cell.length_b   1.000
_cell.length_c   1.000
_cell.angle_alpha   90.00
_cell.angle_beta   90.00
_cell.angle_gamma   90.00
#
_symmetry.space_group_name_H-M   'P 1'
#
loop_
_entity.id
_entity.type
_entity.pdbx_description
1 polymer ?
#
loop_
_entity_poly.entity_id
_entity_poly.type
_entity_poly.pdbx_seq_one_letter_code
_entity_poly.pdbx_strand_id
1 'polypeptide(L)'
;MTDTETPDDETPDGLLGWCLVANVARETLHGEGRLEVQHGTKHFSAGTLLWLPRVRWDPGHCRWPAVGRHRGNSRRYVRMIVRAEDLENFRVKGVYSEALVRNLNGYDHDPAAPRTLQNPWTREQAQSWADSWKVRREPVFIEGHPYAHLRISVPNPPPQEIQLDGETLHLAHYGTKGARYSRTAPPVERIPER
;
A
#
# COMPACT_ATOMS: atom_id res chain seq x y z
N MET A 1 -4.75 -47.22 14.86
CA MET A 1 -5.19 -46.17 13.93
C MET A 1 -4.88 -44.87 14.62
N THR A 2 -3.90 -44.12 14.13
CA THR A 2 -3.49 -42.84 14.71
C THR A 2 -4.28 -41.75 14.04
N ASP A 3 -5.23 -41.18 14.77
CA ASP A 3 -5.91 -39.94 14.37
C ASP A 3 -4.86 -38.84 14.23
N THR A 4 -4.68 -38.39 12.99
CA THR A 4 -3.92 -37.18 12.70
C THR A 4 -4.89 -36.02 12.88
N GLU A 5 -4.92 -35.46 14.08
CA GLU A 5 -5.58 -34.18 14.33
C GLU A 5 -4.83 -33.10 13.54
N THR A 6 -5.39 -32.70 12.41
CA THR A 6 -5.00 -31.50 11.67
C THR A 6 -5.08 -30.31 12.64
N PRO A 7 -4.04 -29.45 12.74
CA PRO A 7 -4.12 -28.30 13.63
C PRO A 7 -5.22 -27.40 13.11
N ASP A 8 -6.23 -27.16 13.96
CA ASP A 8 -7.28 -26.17 13.75
C ASP A 8 -6.61 -24.87 13.30
N ASP A 9 -7.02 -24.40 12.11
CA ASP A 9 -6.68 -23.09 11.58
C ASP A 9 -7.41 -22.06 12.46
N GLU A 10 -6.81 -21.78 13.63
CA GLU A 10 -7.32 -20.93 14.69
C GLU A 10 -7.49 -19.52 14.13
N THR A 11 -8.66 -19.30 13.53
CA THR A 11 -9.03 -18.02 12.96
C THR A 11 -9.18 -17.08 14.15
N PRO A 12 -8.33 -16.04 14.28
CA PRO A 12 -8.26 -15.27 15.52
C PRO A 12 -9.63 -14.66 15.85
N ASP A 13 -10.03 -14.79 17.11
CA ASP A 13 -11.35 -14.39 17.60
C ASP A 13 -11.73 -12.98 17.12
N GLY A 14 -12.89 -12.86 16.48
CA GLY A 14 -13.40 -11.59 15.94
C GLY A 14 -12.81 -11.15 14.58
N LEU A 15 -12.01 -11.98 13.90
CA LEU A 15 -11.57 -11.70 12.53
C LEU A 15 -12.74 -11.76 11.55
N LEU A 16 -13.01 -10.63 10.87
CA LEU A 16 -14.08 -10.50 9.87
C LEU A 16 -13.60 -10.76 8.43
N GLY A 17 -12.29 -10.98 8.25
CA GLY A 17 -11.66 -11.37 6.99
C GLY A 17 -10.26 -10.80 6.78
N TRP A 18 -9.52 -11.35 5.83
CA TRP A 18 -8.21 -10.82 5.42
C TRP A 18 -8.36 -9.81 4.27
N CYS A 19 -7.49 -8.80 4.27
CA CYS A 19 -7.47 -7.77 3.26
C CYS A 19 -6.03 -7.36 2.92
N LEU A 20 -5.78 -7.12 1.64
CA LEU A 20 -4.58 -6.44 1.18
C LEU A 20 -4.64 -4.97 1.60
N VAL A 21 -3.57 -4.46 2.18
CA VAL A 21 -3.46 -3.05 2.58
C VAL A 21 -2.20 -2.43 2.00
N ALA A 22 -2.25 -1.13 1.80
CA ALA A 22 -1.11 -0.33 1.36
C ALA A 22 -1.20 1.07 1.97
N ASN A 23 -0.09 1.81 1.96
CA ASN A 23 -0.04 3.20 2.38
C ASN A 23 -0.08 4.11 1.15
N VAL A 24 -0.72 5.28 1.27
CA VAL A 24 -0.62 6.32 0.24
C VAL A 24 0.81 6.83 0.20
N ALA A 25 1.42 6.85 -0.98
CA ALA A 25 2.79 7.34 -1.16
C ALA A 25 2.95 8.79 -0.70
N ARG A 26 4.15 9.16 -0.24
CA ARG A 26 4.45 10.53 0.22
C ARG A 26 4.28 11.54 -0.91
N GLU A 27 4.75 11.19 -2.09
CA GLU A 27 4.56 11.93 -3.33
C GLU A 27 3.68 11.11 -4.28
N THR A 28 2.63 11.75 -4.80
CA THR A 28 1.79 11.20 -5.87
C THR A 28 1.79 12.15 -7.06
N LEU A 29 1.67 11.62 -8.28
CA LEU A 29 1.67 12.44 -9.50
C LEU A 29 0.25 12.70 -9.97
N HIS A 30 -0.06 13.97 -10.16
CA HIS A 30 -1.34 14.44 -10.70
C HIS A 30 -1.12 15.20 -12.02
N GLY A 31 -2.23 15.55 -12.69
CA GLY A 31 -2.23 16.27 -13.97
C GLY A 31 -1.99 15.39 -15.22
N GLU A 32 -2.29 15.94 -16.40
CA GLU A 32 -1.93 15.31 -17.67
C GLU A 32 -0.41 15.21 -17.78
N GLY A 33 0.11 14.02 -18.08
CA GLY A 33 1.56 13.77 -18.18
C GLY A 33 2.29 13.50 -16.86
N ARG A 34 1.61 13.46 -15.69
CA ARG A 34 2.19 13.09 -14.38
C ARG A 34 3.38 13.97 -13.97
N LEU A 35 3.30 15.27 -14.24
CA LEU A 35 4.37 16.21 -13.92
C LEU A 35 4.15 16.93 -12.59
N GLU A 36 2.92 16.95 -12.06
CA GLU A 36 2.60 17.63 -10.82
C GLU A 36 2.80 16.71 -9.62
N VAL A 37 3.82 16.99 -8.81
CA VAL A 37 4.06 16.29 -7.55
C VAL A 37 3.12 16.86 -6.49
N GLN A 38 2.24 16.02 -5.93
CA GLN A 38 1.38 16.37 -4.79
C GLN A 38 1.65 15.46 -3.60
N HIS A 39 1.46 16.00 -2.39
CA HIS A 39 1.58 15.23 -1.15
C HIS A 39 0.30 14.45 -0.87
N GLY A 40 0.35 13.13 -1.06
CA GLY A 40 -0.82 12.26 -1.01
C GLY A 40 -1.85 12.58 -2.10
N THR A 41 -3.05 12.00 -1.98
CA THR A 41 -4.13 12.21 -2.96
C THR A 41 -5.10 13.30 -2.50
N LYS A 42 -5.98 13.75 -3.40
CA LYS A 42 -7.10 14.66 -3.05
C LYS A 42 -7.89 14.19 -1.83
N HIS A 43 -8.07 12.87 -1.67
CA HIS A 43 -8.94 12.27 -0.65
C HIS A 43 -8.19 11.68 0.55
N PHE A 44 -6.90 11.41 0.42
CA PHE A 44 -6.11 10.75 1.47
C PHE A 44 -4.76 11.45 1.63
N SER A 45 -4.40 11.75 2.88
CA SER A 45 -3.05 12.26 3.20
C SER A 45 -1.97 11.23 2.86
N ALA A 46 -0.76 11.70 2.57
CA ALA A 46 0.44 10.86 2.53
C ALA A 46 0.54 9.94 3.76
N GLY A 47 0.95 8.70 3.56
CA GLY A 47 1.08 7.68 4.59
C GLY A 47 -0.24 7.08 5.08
N THR A 48 -1.40 7.53 4.59
CA THR A 48 -2.71 6.97 5.02
C THR A 48 -2.78 5.48 4.68
N LEU A 49 -3.18 4.65 5.63
CA LEU A 49 -3.44 3.23 5.40
C LEU A 49 -4.75 3.05 4.64
N LEU A 50 -4.66 2.40 3.48
CA LEU A 50 -5.77 2.02 2.63
C LEU A 50 -5.96 0.51 2.63
N TRP A 51 -7.23 0.10 2.66
CA TRP A 51 -7.69 -1.28 2.59
C TRP A 51 -8.22 -1.55 1.19
N LEU A 52 -7.67 -2.55 0.52
CA LEU A 52 -7.91 -2.85 -0.88
C LEU A 52 -8.83 -4.09 -0.96
N PRO A 53 -10.15 -3.92 -1.14
CA PRO A 53 -11.04 -5.05 -1.34
C PRO A 53 -10.65 -5.80 -2.62
N ARG A 54 -10.88 -7.11 -2.63
CA ARG A 54 -10.53 -7.95 -3.77
C ARG A 54 -11.38 -7.54 -4.98
N VAL A 55 -10.72 -7.02 -6.01
CA VAL A 55 -11.37 -6.68 -7.28
C VAL A 55 -11.55 -7.94 -8.11
N ARG A 56 -12.77 -8.16 -8.61
CA ARG A 56 -13.08 -9.29 -9.51
C ARG A 56 -12.47 -9.11 -10.91
N TRP A 57 -12.16 -7.88 -11.29
CA TRP A 57 -11.60 -7.51 -12.59
C TRP A 57 -10.73 -6.24 -12.41
N ASP A 58 -9.52 -6.23 -12.97
CA ASP A 58 -8.72 -5.00 -13.11
C ASP A 58 -9.17 -4.28 -14.38
N PRO A 59 -9.83 -3.11 -14.27
CA PRO A 59 -10.31 -2.36 -15.45
C PRO A 59 -9.17 -1.80 -16.32
N GLY A 60 -7.92 -2.08 -15.98
CA GLY A 60 -6.74 -1.52 -16.61
C GLY A 60 -6.32 -0.22 -15.92
N HIS A 61 -5.06 0.17 -16.14
CA HIS A 61 -4.44 1.37 -15.54
C HIS A 61 -4.28 1.34 -14.02
N CYS A 62 -4.25 0.15 -13.41
CA CYS A 62 -3.99 -0.06 -11.99
C CYS A 62 -4.93 0.76 -11.08
N ARG A 63 -6.22 0.91 -11.44
CA ARG A 63 -7.20 1.70 -10.67
C ARG A 63 -8.06 0.80 -9.80
N TRP A 64 -7.84 0.85 -8.49
CA TRP A 64 -8.48 -0.06 -7.54
C TRP A 64 -9.36 0.69 -6.55
N PRO A 65 -10.49 0.09 -6.14
CA PRO A 65 -11.21 0.56 -4.96
C PRO A 65 -10.30 0.45 -3.74
N ALA A 66 -10.34 1.47 -2.89
CA ALA A 66 -9.61 1.54 -1.65
C ALA A 66 -10.47 2.20 -0.58
N VAL A 67 -10.39 1.68 0.63
CA VAL A 67 -11.08 2.21 1.80
C VAL A 67 -10.07 2.76 2.78
N GLY A 68 -10.23 4.01 3.17
CA GLY A 68 -9.32 4.68 4.09
C GLY A 68 -10.01 5.79 4.86
N ARG A 69 -9.26 6.43 5.77
CA ARG A 69 -9.73 7.63 6.47
C ARG A 69 -9.52 8.86 5.61
N HIS A 70 -10.56 9.65 5.39
CA HIS A 70 -10.49 10.81 4.51
C HIS A 70 -9.57 11.91 5.07
N ARG A 71 -8.88 12.63 4.17
CA ARG A 71 -8.07 13.81 4.50
C ARG A 71 -8.95 14.90 5.14
N GLY A 72 -8.56 15.39 6.31
CA GLY A 72 -9.33 16.41 7.04
C GLY A 72 -10.60 15.90 7.74
N ASN A 73 -10.98 14.62 7.59
CA ASN A 73 -12.02 13.99 8.37
C ASN A 73 -11.68 12.50 8.62
N SER A 74 -10.93 12.26 9.69
CA SER A 74 -10.44 10.92 10.04
C SER A 74 -11.49 10.03 10.73
N ARG A 75 -12.68 10.57 11.05
CA ARG A 75 -13.72 9.85 11.80
C ARG A 75 -14.49 8.84 10.97
N ARG A 76 -14.52 9.00 9.65
CA ARG A 76 -15.27 8.11 8.75
C ARG A 76 -14.34 7.47 7.74
N TYR A 77 -14.60 6.20 7.48
CA TYR A 77 -14.05 5.53 6.31
C TYR A 77 -14.75 6.06 5.06
N VAL A 78 -13.97 6.21 3.99
CA VAL A 78 -14.47 6.53 2.66
C VAL A 78 -13.92 5.50 1.69
N ARG A 79 -14.74 5.11 0.72
CA ARG A 79 -14.35 4.26 -0.39
C ARG A 79 -14.09 5.15 -1.60
N MET A 80 -12.89 5.07 -2.16
CA MET A 80 -12.47 5.84 -3.34
C MET A 80 -11.78 4.90 -4.33
N ILE A 81 -11.76 5.28 -5.61
CA ILE A 81 -10.87 4.64 -6.58
C ILE A 81 -9.52 5.34 -6.52
N VAL A 82 -8.45 4.57 -6.29
CA VAL A 82 -7.06 5.06 -6.25
C VAL A 82 -6.23 4.33 -7.29
N ARG A 83 -5.11 4.91 -7.70
CA ARG A 83 -4.13 4.19 -8.52
C ARG A 83 -3.22 3.38 -7.60
N ALA A 84 -3.03 2.11 -7.89
CA ALA A 84 -2.12 1.26 -7.13
C ALA A 84 -0.65 1.73 -7.23
N GLU A 85 -0.32 2.47 -8.29
CA GLU A 85 0.98 3.15 -8.45
C GLU A 85 1.19 4.28 -7.43
N ASP A 86 0.10 4.88 -6.92
CA ASP A 86 0.14 5.90 -5.86
C ASP A 86 0.25 5.30 -4.44
N LEU A 87 0.42 3.98 -4.35
CA LEU A 87 0.47 3.23 -3.11
C LEU A 87 1.82 2.55 -2.92
N GLU A 88 2.21 2.43 -1.66
CA GLU A 88 3.46 1.81 -1.22
C GLU A 88 3.21 0.85 -0.05
N ASN A 89 4.21 0.04 0.31
CA ASN A 89 4.17 -0.79 1.52
C ASN A 89 3.00 -1.80 1.55
N PHE A 90 2.78 -2.49 0.42
CA PHE A 90 1.75 -3.52 0.31
C PHE A 90 2.00 -4.67 1.31
N ARG A 91 0.96 -5.03 2.07
CA ARG A 91 0.99 -6.11 3.07
C ARG A 91 -0.40 -6.63 3.37
N VAL A 92 -0.47 -7.77 4.04
CA VAL A 92 -1.75 -8.38 4.47
C VAL A 92 -2.10 -7.93 5.88
N LYS A 93 -3.38 -7.61 6.12
CA LYS A 93 -3.91 -7.36 7.47
C LYS A 93 -5.30 -7.98 7.66
N GLY A 94 -5.58 -8.38 8.89
CA GLY A 94 -6.91 -8.81 9.33
C GLY A 94 -7.84 -7.62 9.55
N VAL A 95 -9.11 -7.79 9.18
CA VAL A 95 -10.18 -6.81 9.38
C VAL A 95 -10.97 -7.21 10.62
N TYR A 96 -11.05 -6.32 11.60
CA TYR A 96 -11.78 -6.55 12.86
C TYR A 96 -12.92 -5.55 13.09
N SER A 97 -13.06 -4.54 12.22
CA SER A 97 -14.04 -3.47 12.38
C SER A 97 -15.22 -3.63 11.43
N GLU A 98 -16.43 -3.74 11.98
CA GLU A 98 -17.66 -3.80 11.17
C GLU A 98 -17.85 -2.54 10.30
N ALA A 99 -17.48 -1.36 10.82
CA ALA A 99 -17.57 -0.11 10.06
C ALA A 99 -16.67 -0.14 8.82
N LEU A 100 -15.52 -0.80 8.92
CA LEU A 100 -14.62 -1.02 7.79
C LEU A 100 -15.19 -2.06 6.81
N VAL A 101 -15.76 -3.16 7.32
CA VAL A 101 -16.43 -4.19 6.49
C VAL A 101 -17.54 -3.58 5.64
N ARG A 102 -18.40 -2.73 6.21
CA ARG A 102 -19.47 -2.04 5.47
C ARG A 102 -18.92 -1.22 4.30
N ASN A 103 -17.79 -0.53 4.50
CA ASN A 103 -17.16 0.25 3.44
C ASN A 103 -16.46 -0.63 2.40
N LEU A 104 -15.90 -1.78 2.81
CA LEU A 104 -15.22 -2.73 1.92
C LEU A 104 -16.21 -3.49 1.04
N ASN A 105 -17.36 -3.88 1.59
CA ASN A 105 -18.44 -4.54 0.84
C ASN A 105 -19.15 -3.59 -0.15
N GLY A 106 -19.02 -2.26 0.04
CA GLY A 106 -19.58 -1.26 -0.86
C GLY A 106 -21.07 -0.99 -0.62
N TYR A 107 -21.73 -0.34 -1.58
CA TYR A 107 -23.12 0.11 -1.44
C TYR A 107 -24.16 -1.02 -1.51
N ASP A 108 -23.80 -2.16 -2.08
CA ASP A 108 -24.68 -3.33 -2.23
C ASP A 108 -24.72 -4.22 -0.97
N HIS A 109 -24.28 -3.71 0.19
CA HIS A 109 -24.36 -4.44 1.43
C HIS A 109 -25.82 -4.57 1.88
N ASP A 110 -26.39 -5.78 1.72
CA ASP A 110 -27.65 -6.15 2.36
C ASP A 110 -27.52 -5.98 3.89
N PRO A 111 -28.30 -5.11 4.53
CA PRO A 111 -28.23 -4.89 5.98
C PRO A 111 -28.51 -6.16 6.81
N ALA A 112 -29.13 -7.19 6.22
CA ALA A 112 -29.35 -8.50 6.83
C ALA A 112 -28.19 -9.48 6.61
N ALA A 113 -27.23 -9.17 5.73
CA ALA A 113 -26.09 -10.04 5.47
C ALA A 113 -25.16 -10.14 6.71
N PRO A 114 -24.45 -11.28 6.89
CA PRO A 114 -23.43 -11.42 7.91
C PRO A 114 -22.44 -10.25 7.85
N ARG A 115 -22.03 -9.74 9.02
CA ARG A 115 -21.12 -8.58 9.15
C ARG A 115 -19.66 -8.92 8.80
N THR A 116 -19.46 -9.88 7.91
CA THR A 116 -18.16 -10.34 7.39
C THR A 116 -17.89 -9.75 6.01
N LEU A 117 -16.63 -9.81 5.57
CA LEU A 117 -16.32 -9.41 4.20
C LEU A 117 -17.00 -10.37 3.20
N GLN A 118 -17.73 -9.85 2.21
CA GLN A 118 -18.43 -10.72 1.23
C GLN A 118 -17.49 -11.34 0.18
N ASN A 119 -16.35 -10.70 -0.10
CA ASN A 119 -15.34 -11.22 -1.02
C ASN A 119 -13.93 -11.00 -0.44
N PRO A 120 -13.59 -11.69 0.67
CA PRO A 120 -12.30 -11.52 1.32
C PRO A 120 -11.19 -12.02 0.42
N TRP A 121 -10.01 -11.47 0.67
CA TRP A 121 -8.80 -12.14 0.24
C TRP A 121 -8.62 -13.39 1.08
N THR A 122 -8.12 -14.49 0.50
CA THR A 122 -7.40 -15.44 1.35
C THR A 122 -6.08 -14.80 1.77
N ARG A 123 -5.52 -15.23 2.90
CA ARG A 123 -4.25 -14.70 3.38
C ARG A 123 -3.14 -14.92 2.34
N GLU A 124 -3.12 -16.10 1.73
CA GLU A 124 -2.15 -16.51 0.70
C GLU A 124 -2.30 -15.68 -0.56
N GLN A 125 -3.54 -15.43 -1.02
CA GLN A 125 -3.79 -14.60 -2.19
C GLN A 125 -3.35 -13.16 -1.96
N ALA A 126 -3.70 -12.57 -0.80
CA ALA A 126 -3.26 -11.22 -0.47
C ALA A 126 -1.73 -11.15 -0.34
N GLN A 127 -1.09 -12.20 0.21
CA GLN A 127 0.35 -12.25 0.37
C GLN A 127 1.06 -12.38 -0.99
N SER A 128 0.60 -13.28 -1.85
CA SER A 128 1.09 -13.41 -3.23
C SER A 128 0.99 -12.10 -4.01
N TRP A 129 -0.12 -11.37 -3.83
CA TRP A 129 -0.28 -10.04 -4.43
C TRP A 129 0.63 -8.98 -3.80
N ALA A 130 0.78 -8.98 -2.47
CA ALA A 130 1.72 -8.08 -1.82
C ALA A 130 3.13 -8.33 -2.37
N ASP A 131 3.55 -9.59 -2.46
CA ASP A 131 4.87 -9.98 -2.95
C ASP A 131 5.06 -9.68 -4.45
N SER A 132 4.02 -9.82 -5.29
CA SER A 132 4.13 -9.43 -6.70
C SER A 132 4.37 -7.93 -6.87
N TRP A 133 3.78 -7.10 -6.01
CA TRP A 133 4.08 -5.67 -5.94
C TRP A 133 5.47 -5.38 -5.39
N LYS A 134 6.01 -6.23 -4.50
CA LYS A 134 7.41 -6.09 -4.05
C LYS A 134 8.43 -6.39 -5.13
N VAL A 135 8.11 -7.37 -5.99
CA VAL A 135 8.94 -7.78 -7.12
C VAL A 135 8.88 -6.77 -8.27
N ARG A 136 7.87 -5.88 -8.31
CA ARG A 136 7.91 -4.73 -9.21
C ARG A 136 9.11 -3.86 -8.87
N ARG A 137 9.99 -3.76 -9.84
CA ARG A 137 11.24 -3.02 -9.73
C ARG A 137 10.95 -1.54 -9.93
N GLU A 138 11.13 -0.76 -8.87
CA GLU A 138 10.95 0.68 -8.87
C GLU A 138 12.17 1.36 -9.51
N PRO A 139 11.97 2.32 -10.42
CA PRO A 139 13.08 3.07 -10.98
C PRO A 139 13.83 3.83 -9.88
N VAL A 140 15.16 3.80 -9.95
CA VAL A 140 16.03 4.56 -9.02
C VAL A 140 16.35 5.91 -9.61
N PHE A 141 16.27 6.96 -8.81
CA PHE A 141 16.72 8.30 -9.15
C PHE A 141 17.86 8.68 -8.23
N ILE A 142 18.93 9.22 -8.78
CA ILE A 142 20.09 9.64 -8.00
C ILE A 142 20.11 11.16 -7.98
N GLU A 143 20.38 11.75 -6.82
CA GLU A 143 20.54 13.19 -6.69
C GLU A 143 21.53 13.75 -7.73
N GLY A 144 21.16 14.86 -8.36
CA GLY A 144 21.92 15.47 -9.47
C GLY A 144 21.62 14.87 -10.85
N HIS A 145 20.85 13.79 -10.95
CA HIS A 145 20.43 13.20 -12.22
C HIS A 145 18.94 13.41 -12.52
N PRO A 146 18.58 13.98 -13.68
CA PRO A 146 17.19 14.31 -14.02
C PRO A 146 16.33 13.10 -14.41
N TYR A 147 16.97 11.97 -14.73
CA TYR A 147 16.29 10.76 -15.23
C TYR A 147 16.52 9.58 -14.29
N ALA A 148 15.62 8.59 -14.40
CA ALA A 148 15.80 7.30 -13.73
C ALA A 148 17.09 6.63 -14.20
N HIS A 149 17.78 5.98 -13.28
CA HIS A 149 18.98 5.22 -13.55
C HIS A 149 18.63 4.01 -14.43
N LEU A 150 19.18 3.99 -15.64
CA LEU A 150 18.78 3.06 -16.71
C LEU A 150 18.96 1.58 -16.36
N ARG A 151 19.89 1.25 -15.47
CA ARG A 151 20.28 -0.13 -15.15
C ARG A 151 19.87 -0.60 -13.77
N ILE A 152 19.36 0.30 -12.93
CA ILE A 152 19.15 0.00 -11.52
C ILE A 152 17.72 0.31 -11.14
N SER A 153 17.18 -0.63 -10.41
CA SER A 153 15.84 -0.56 -9.87
C SER A 153 15.82 -1.33 -8.57
N VAL A 154 15.01 -0.85 -7.65
CA VAL A 154 14.90 -1.35 -6.28
C VAL A 154 13.58 -2.07 -6.05
N PRO A 155 13.50 -3.02 -5.11
CA PRO A 155 12.23 -3.60 -4.72
C PRO A 155 11.30 -2.54 -4.10
N ASN A 156 10.01 -2.86 -4.01
CA ASN A 156 9.05 -2.09 -3.20
C ASN A 156 8.80 -2.87 -1.89
N PRO A 157 8.98 -2.29 -0.69
CA PRO A 157 9.51 -0.96 -0.44
C PRO A 157 11.02 -0.89 -0.76
N PRO A 158 11.51 0.29 -1.16
CA PRO A 158 12.93 0.47 -1.47
C PRO A 158 13.79 0.32 -0.22
N PRO A 159 14.98 -0.30 -0.34
CA PRO A 159 15.93 -0.42 0.76
C PRO A 159 16.42 0.97 1.17
N GLN A 160 16.67 1.16 2.47
CA GLN A 160 17.17 2.45 2.99
C GLN A 160 18.56 2.81 2.43
N GLU A 161 19.34 1.82 1.99
CA GLU A 161 20.67 2.01 1.43
C GLU A 161 20.86 1.10 0.22
N ILE A 162 21.55 1.61 -0.79
CA ILE A 162 22.00 0.83 -1.95
C ILE A 162 23.48 1.08 -2.19
N GLN A 163 24.17 0.08 -2.73
CA GLN A 163 25.53 0.23 -3.24
C GLN A 163 25.48 0.43 -4.75
N LEU A 164 26.09 1.51 -5.24
CA LEU A 164 26.19 1.82 -6.65
C LEU A 164 27.61 2.28 -6.98
N ASP A 165 28.28 1.57 -7.89
CA ASP A 165 29.65 1.89 -8.35
C ASP A 165 30.67 2.07 -7.21
N GLY A 166 30.46 1.36 -6.08
CA GLY A 166 31.30 1.44 -4.89
C GLY A 166 30.92 2.57 -3.91
N GLU A 167 29.89 3.35 -4.21
CA GLU A 167 29.34 4.39 -3.33
C GLU A 167 28.07 3.90 -2.63
N THR A 168 27.95 4.19 -1.34
CA THR A 168 26.72 3.99 -0.58
C THR A 168 25.80 5.18 -0.81
N LEU A 169 24.60 4.90 -1.33
CA LEU A 169 23.55 5.90 -1.45
C LEU A 169 22.44 5.60 -0.46
N HIS A 170 21.95 6.65 0.20
CA HIS A 170 20.88 6.57 1.18
C HIS A 170 19.56 7.00 0.54
N LEU A 171 18.49 6.29 0.88
CA LEU A 171 17.14 6.60 0.45
C LEU A 171 16.74 7.96 1.04
N ALA A 172 16.78 8.99 0.20
CA ALA A 172 16.38 10.33 0.57
C ALA A 172 14.86 10.49 0.50
N HIS A 173 14.24 9.87 -0.51
CA HIS A 173 12.80 9.99 -0.73
C HIS A 173 12.23 8.80 -1.50
N TYR A 174 11.00 8.38 -1.19
CA TYR A 174 10.27 7.38 -1.97
C TYR A 174 8.84 7.85 -2.26
N GLY A 175 8.41 7.67 -3.51
CA GLY A 175 7.05 7.98 -3.96
C GLY A 175 6.76 7.41 -5.35
N THR A 176 5.71 7.89 -6.00
CA THR A 176 5.22 7.38 -7.31
C THR A 176 6.19 7.43 -8.48
N LYS A 177 7.23 8.28 -8.42
CA LYS A 177 8.27 8.30 -9.46
C LYS A 177 9.29 7.18 -9.26
N GLY A 178 9.28 6.47 -8.14
CA GLY A 178 10.32 5.52 -7.75
C GLY A 178 11.14 6.04 -6.56
N ALA A 179 12.26 5.38 -6.30
CA ALA A 179 13.08 5.65 -5.13
C ALA A 179 14.20 6.64 -5.47
N ARG A 180 14.28 7.74 -4.71
CA ARG A 180 15.33 8.75 -4.81
C ARG A 180 16.39 8.50 -3.76
N TYR A 181 17.62 8.39 -4.23
CA TYR A 181 18.80 8.17 -3.41
C TYR A 181 19.74 9.36 -3.48
N SER A 182 20.35 9.68 -2.34
CA SER A 182 21.37 10.72 -2.19
C SER A 182 22.65 10.09 -1.65
N ARG A 183 23.79 10.69 -1.95
CA ARG A 183 25.08 10.35 -1.31
C ARG A 183 25.12 10.81 0.15
N THR A 184 24.26 11.75 0.53
CA THR A 184 24.15 12.25 1.89
C THR A 184 23.07 11.46 2.61
N ALA A 185 23.39 10.94 3.80
CA ALA A 185 22.39 10.33 4.66
C ALA A 185 21.27 11.34 4.97
N PRO A 186 19.98 10.93 4.90
CA PRO A 186 18.90 11.82 5.27
C PRO A 186 19.14 12.32 6.71
N PRO A 187 18.87 13.60 7.00
CA PRO A 187 19.00 14.10 8.37
C PRO A 187 18.11 13.25 9.26
N VAL A 188 18.70 12.65 10.31
CA VAL A 188 17.96 11.91 11.32
C VAL A 188 16.95 12.90 11.91
N GLU A 189 15.67 12.77 11.54
CA GLU A 189 14.60 13.46 12.24
C GLU A 189 14.70 13.02 13.70
N ARG A 190 15.30 13.87 14.55
CA ARG A 190 15.24 13.71 15.99
C ARG A 190 13.77 13.76 16.35
N ILE A 191 13.19 12.59 16.60
CA ILE A 191 11.87 12.48 17.22
C ILE A 191 11.99 13.25 18.54
N PRO A 192 11.28 14.37 18.75
CA PRO A 192 11.30 15.01 20.05
C PRO A 192 10.73 14.01 21.05
N GLU A 193 11.55 13.63 22.04
CA GLU A 193 11.09 12.87 23.21
C GLU A 193 9.89 13.63 23.80
N ARG A 194 8.77 12.92 23.93
CA ARG A 194 7.55 13.45 24.50
C ARG A 194 7.29 12.82 25.85
#